data_AF-A0A920YME9-F1
#
_entry.id   AF-A0A920YME9-F1
#
_cell.length_a   1.000
_cell.length_b   1.000
_cell.length_c   1.000
_cell.angle_alpha   90.00
_cell.angle_beta   90.00
_cell.angle_gamma   90.00
#
_symmetry.space_group_name_H-M   'P 1'
#
loop_
_entity.id
_entity.type
_entity.pdbx_description
1 polymer ?
#
loop_
_entity_poly.entity_id
_entity_poly.type
_entity_poly.pdbx_seq_one_letter_code
_entity_poly.pdbx_strand_id
1 'polypeptide(L)'
;MDINALVASFGGGIVGAAMGGLPAFILTGLAVLAGVAASFFGQPQAAQIIGSVAFGPFLGPHVAFGGGVAAAAYAARKGLDITGKDIGVPLTKFNDPGVLLVGGVFGVIGYLLNAFWVGMSLKTDTVALSVAVSAIIARAVFLGDGPFGSLPAEMKEKGFGGRFVITEGHCWLPWQKDFGQLVVLGLGFGLAAGILAVATGQPVLAFGISAASLVFLEFGPGWPVTHHITLPAALAAAATQSVIMGGVFGIVGALLGEFFARLCYNYGKNHIDPPACAIALATTLVLLFL
;
A
#
# COMPACT_ATOMS: atom_id res chain seq x y z
N MET A 1 -14.44 20.44 -5.46
CA MET A 1 -13.55 19.41 -6.05
C MET A 1 -12.87 20.05 -7.25
N ASP A 2 -11.54 19.99 -7.31
CA ASP A 2 -10.76 20.63 -8.38
C ASP A 2 -10.72 19.73 -9.62
N ILE A 3 -11.16 20.27 -10.76
CA ILE A 3 -11.13 19.56 -12.05
C ILE A 3 -9.71 19.20 -12.48
N ASN A 4 -8.72 20.04 -12.15
CA ASN A 4 -7.33 19.77 -12.49
C ASN A 4 -6.80 18.55 -11.72
N ALA A 5 -7.20 18.38 -10.46
CA ALA A 5 -6.85 17.21 -9.67
C ALA A 5 -7.50 15.91 -10.20
N LEU A 6 -8.73 15.99 -10.72
CA LEU A 6 -9.38 14.84 -11.37
C LEU A 6 -8.68 14.44 -12.66
N VAL A 7 -8.35 15.40 -13.52
CA VAL A 7 -7.61 15.12 -14.76
C VAL A 7 -6.19 14.62 -14.44
N ALA A 8 -5.53 15.21 -13.45
CA ALA A 8 -4.22 14.75 -13.01
C ALA A 8 -4.26 13.33 -12.42
N SER A 9 -5.29 12.98 -11.64
CA SER A 9 -5.46 11.61 -11.11
C SER A 9 -5.75 10.58 -12.17
N PHE A 10 -6.44 10.95 -13.25
CA PHE A 10 -6.53 10.12 -14.44
C PHE A 10 -5.13 9.88 -15.07
N GLY A 11 -4.33 10.94 -15.22
CA GLY A 11 -2.96 10.82 -15.71
C GLY A 11 -2.06 9.97 -14.79
N GLY A 12 -2.14 10.19 -13.47
CA GLY A 12 -1.38 9.44 -12.47
C GLY A 12 -1.72 7.95 -12.47
N GLY A 13 -3.01 7.61 -12.62
CA GLY A 13 -3.45 6.23 -12.78
C GLY A 13 -2.92 5.57 -14.06
N ILE A 14 -2.86 6.30 -15.19
CA ILE A 14 -2.22 5.82 -16.42
C ILE A 14 -0.73 5.56 -16.20
N VAL A 15 -0.03 6.48 -15.55
CA VAL A 15 1.41 6.32 -15.25
C VAL A 15 1.64 5.09 -14.37
N GLY A 16 0.81 4.90 -13.34
CA GLY A 16 0.85 3.72 -12.50
C GLY A 16 0.63 2.41 -13.27
N ALA A 17 -0.35 2.36 -14.18
CA ALA A 17 -0.54 1.21 -15.06
C ALA A 17 0.64 1.02 -16.03
N ALA A 18 1.17 2.11 -16.59
CA ALA A 18 2.21 2.04 -17.60
C ALA A 18 3.52 1.46 -17.07
N MET A 19 3.88 1.83 -15.84
CA MET A 19 5.11 1.40 -15.17
C MET A 19 4.94 0.11 -14.36
N GLY A 20 3.73 -0.18 -13.88
CA GLY A 20 3.48 -1.15 -12.82
C GLY A 20 3.17 -0.45 -11.49
N GLY A 21 2.31 -1.06 -10.69
CA GLY A 21 1.92 -0.53 -9.39
C GLY A 21 3.10 -0.38 -8.43
N LEU A 22 3.95 -1.42 -8.31
CA LEU A 22 5.08 -1.41 -7.38
C LEU A 22 6.13 -0.34 -7.75
N PRO A 23 6.56 -0.18 -9.01
CA PRO A 23 7.43 0.93 -9.41
C PRO A 23 6.84 2.30 -9.10
N ALA A 24 5.53 2.51 -9.32
CA ALA A 24 4.87 3.77 -8.99
C ALA A 24 4.85 4.04 -7.47
N PHE A 25 4.69 2.99 -6.65
CA PHE A 25 4.77 3.12 -5.20
C PHE A 25 6.19 3.39 -4.70
N ILE A 26 7.22 2.83 -5.35
CA ILE A 26 8.62 3.17 -5.07
C ILE A 26 8.88 4.67 -5.33
N LEU A 27 8.35 5.21 -6.44
CA LEU A 27 8.42 6.65 -6.72
C LEU A 27 7.70 7.49 -5.66
N THR A 28 6.60 6.99 -5.09
CA THR A 28 5.97 7.64 -3.93
C THR A 28 6.95 7.76 -2.77
N GLY A 29 7.63 6.67 -2.43
CA GLY A 29 8.65 6.67 -1.36
C GLY A 29 9.75 7.70 -1.61
N LEU A 30 10.28 7.76 -2.83
CA LEU A 30 11.28 8.75 -3.22
C LEU A 30 10.75 10.19 -3.12
N ALA A 31 9.50 10.42 -3.52
CA ALA A 31 8.85 11.73 -3.40
C ALA A 31 8.64 12.12 -1.93
N VAL A 32 8.32 11.17 -1.04
CA VAL A 32 8.28 11.43 0.41
C VAL A 32 9.65 11.83 0.93
N LEU A 33 10.72 11.12 0.57
CA LEU A 33 12.08 11.46 0.99
C LEU A 33 12.50 12.86 0.52
N ALA A 34 12.25 13.16 -0.76
CA ALA A 34 12.49 14.48 -1.33
C ALA A 34 11.68 15.55 -0.60
N GLY A 35 10.40 15.30 -0.32
CA GLY A 35 9.52 16.25 0.37
C GLY A 35 9.90 16.48 1.84
N VAL A 36 10.33 15.45 2.55
CA VAL A 36 10.85 15.59 3.92
C VAL A 36 12.13 16.43 3.91
N ALA A 37 13.08 16.13 3.04
CA ALA A 37 14.29 16.94 2.90
C ALA A 37 13.95 18.40 2.52
N ALA A 38 13.04 18.57 1.56
CA ALA A 38 12.57 19.87 1.08
C ALA A 38 11.91 20.72 2.18
N SER A 39 11.24 20.09 3.15
CA SER A 39 10.56 20.78 4.26
C SER A 39 11.51 21.58 5.16
N PHE A 40 12.81 21.24 5.19
CA PHE A 40 13.82 21.94 5.98
C PHE A 40 14.37 23.21 5.31
N PHE A 41 14.02 23.49 4.05
CA PHE A 41 14.47 24.68 3.33
C PHE A 41 13.58 25.92 3.53
N GLY A 42 12.50 25.80 4.31
CA GLY A 42 11.66 26.94 4.72
C GLY A 42 10.74 27.54 3.65
N GLN A 43 10.73 27.01 2.41
CA GLN A 43 9.79 27.44 1.38
C GLN A 43 8.47 26.67 1.45
N PRO A 44 7.31 27.34 1.55
CA PRO A 44 6.00 26.68 1.65
C PRO A 44 5.71 25.70 0.50
N GLN A 45 6.17 26.00 -0.71
CA GLN A 45 6.02 25.16 -1.90
C GLN A 45 6.84 23.86 -1.79
N ALA A 46 7.99 23.91 -1.12
CA ALA A 46 8.85 22.75 -0.89
C ALA A 46 8.15 21.70 0.00
N ALA A 47 7.37 22.16 0.99
CA ALA A 47 6.55 21.29 1.83
C ALA A 47 5.38 20.62 1.07
N GLN A 48 4.98 21.16 -0.10
CA GLN A 48 3.89 20.59 -0.90
C GLN A 48 4.29 19.31 -1.64
N ILE A 49 5.57 18.95 -1.72
CA ILE A 49 5.99 17.70 -2.38
C ILE A 49 5.35 16.48 -1.69
N ILE A 50 5.21 16.50 -0.37
CA ILE A 50 4.57 15.40 0.37
C ILE A 50 3.07 15.31 -0.02
N GLY A 51 2.31 16.39 0.16
CA GLY A 51 0.86 16.36 -0.04
C GLY A 51 0.40 16.38 -1.49
N SER A 52 1.08 17.12 -2.36
CA SER A 52 0.66 17.35 -3.75
C SER A 52 1.30 16.37 -4.75
N VAL A 53 2.45 15.80 -4.43
CA VAL A 53 3.15 14.84 -5.30
C VAL A 53 3.04 13.44 -4.73
N ALA A 54 3.65 13.18 -3.57
CA ALA A 54 3.74 11.83 -3.00
C ALA A 54 2.37 11.26 -2.60
N PHE A 55 1.51 12.07 -1.99
CA PHE A 55 0.15 11.68 -1.60
C PHE A 55 -0.94 12.42 -2.39
N GLY A 56 -0.57 13.02 -3.52
CA GLY A 56 -1.46 13.84 -4.34
C GLY A 56 -2.00 13.11 -5.58
N PRO A 57 -2.58 13.85 -6.54
CA PRO A 57 -3.22 13.27 -7.73
C PRO A 57 -2.23 12.69 -8.74
N PHE A 58 -0.91 12.78 -8.52
CA PHE A 58 0.07 12.16 -9.42
C PHE A 58 0.58 10.82 -8.87
N LEU A 59 1.48 10.85 -7.88
CA LEU A 59 2.10 9.63 -7.34
C LEU A 59 1.34 9.04 -6.15
N GLY A 60 0.27 9.67 -5.67
CA GLY A 60 -0.53 9.18 -4.55
C GLY A 60 -0.78 7.67 -4.66
N PRO A 61 -0.53 6.85 -3.61
CA PRO A 61 -0.72 5.41 -3.69
C PRO A 61 -2.15 5.03 -4.10
N HIS A 62 -3.14 5.78 -3.62
CA HIS A 62 -4.54 5.60 -4.00
C HIS A 62 -4.81 5.89 -5.48
N VAL A 63 -3.94 6.67 -6.14
CA VAL A 63 -4.03 7.02 -7.56
C VAL A 63 -3.16 6.12 -8.43
N ALA A 64 -1.83 6.24 -8.34
CA ALA A 64 -0.91 5.58 -9.26
C ALA A 64 -0.77 4.08 -8.95
N PHE A 65 -0.42 3.72 -7.71
CA PHE A 65 -0.35 2.32 -7.30
C PHE A 65 -1.72 1.62 -7.45
N GLY A 66 -2.79 2.24 -6.96
CA GLY A 66 -4.16 1.73 -7.08
C GLY A 66 -4.61 1.55 -8.53
N GLY A 67 -4.27 2.50 -9.40
CA GLY A 67 -4.48 2.40 -10.85
C GLY A 67 -3.72 1.22 -11.46
N GLY A 68 -2.45 1.05 -11.11
CA GLY A 68 -1.63 -0.08 -11.56
C GLY A 68 -2.17 -1.44 -11.12
N VAL A 69 -2.61 -1.57 -9.86
CA VAL A 69 -3.25 -2.77 -9.31
C VAL A 69 -4.52 -3.13 -10.09
N ALA A 70 -5.38 -2.14 -10.34
CA ALA A 70 -6.62 -2.35 -11.07
C ALA A 70 -6.39 -2.71 -12.54
N ALA A 71 -5.41 -2.07 -13.18
CA ALA A 71 -5.01 -2.36 -14.55
C ALA A 71 -4.43 -3.77 -14.69
N ALA A 72 -3.61 -4.23 -13.74
CA ALA A 72 -3.09 -5.61 -13.71
C ALA A 72 -4.24 -6.64 -13.57
N ALA A 73 -5.21 -6.36 -12.69
CA ALA A 73 -6.40 -7.20 -12.55
C ALA A 73 -7.22 -7.26 -13.86
N TYR A 74 -7.39 -6.13 -14.54
CA TYR A 74 -8.09 -6.07 -15.83
C TYR A 74 -7.31 -6.77 -16.95
N ALA A 75 -5.98 -6.61 -17.01
CA ALA A 75 -5.12 -7.29 -17.97
C ALA A 75 -5.22 -8.82 -17.81
N ALA A 76 -5.17 -9.31 -16.58
CA ALA A 76 -5.37 -10.74 -16.28
C ALA A 76 -6.78 -11.22 -16.69
N ARG A 77 -7.83 -10.43 -16.42
CA ARG A 77 -9.20 -10.71 -16.88
C ARG A 77 -9.28 -10.84 -18.40
N LYS A 78 -8.50 -10.03 -19.13
CA LYS A 78 -8.45 -10.04 -20.60
C LYS A 78 -7.67 -11.25 -21.16
N GLY A 79 -7.05 -12.06 -20.31
CA GLY A 79 -6.26 -13.22 -20.72
C GLY A 79 -4.88 -12.85 -21.24
N LEU A 80 -4.37 -11.65 -20.91
CA LEU A 80 -2.98 -11.30 -21.18
C LEU A 80 -2.05 -12.11 -20.27
N ASP A 81 -0.80 -12.28 -20.70
CA ASP A 81 0.21 -13.05 -19.98
C ASP A 81 0.72 -12.32 -18.73
N ILE A 82 -0.14 -12.28 -17.71
CA ILE A 82 0.08 -11.69 -16.39
C ILE A 82 -0.91 -12.26 -15.38
N THR A 83 -0.48 -12.34 -14.12
CA THR A 83 -1.38 -12.60 -13.00
C THR A 83 -1.94 -11.28 -12.47
N GLY A 84 -3.20 -11.26 -12.03
CA GLY A 84 -3.77 -10.04 -11.43
C GLY A 84 -3.07 -9.57 -10.14
N LYS A 85 -2.20 -10.40 -9.57
CA LYS A 85 -1.34 -10.06 -8.42
C LYS A 85 0.00 -9.45 -8.81
N ASP A 86 0.40 -9.58 -10.07
CA ASP A 86 1.68 -9.09 -10.52
C ASP A 86 1.60 -7.58 -10.79
N ILE A 87 2.12 -6.83 -9.82
CA ILE A 87 2.13 -5.37 -9.82
C ILE A 87 3.49 -4.77 -10.19
N GLY A 88 4.51 -5.60 -10.39
CA GLY A 88 5.86 -5.15 -10.77
C GLY A 88 6.03 -4.95 -12.28
N VAL A 89 5.22 -5.66 -13.07
CA VAL A 89 5.33 -5.64 -14.53
C VAL A 89 4.79 -4.34 -15.15
N PRO A 90 5.58 -3.65 -16.00
CA PRO A 90 5.09 -2.53 -16.80
C PRO A 90 4.04 -2.98 -17.83
N LEU A 91 2.79 -2.51 -17.69
CA LEU A 91 1.69 -2.98 -18.55
C LEU A 91 1.74 -2.42 -19.97
N THR A 92 2.58 -1.40 -20.21
CA THR A 92 2.93 -0.94 -21.57
C THR A 92 3.47 -2.06 -22.46
N LYS A 93 4.07 -3.11 -21.88
CA LYS A 93 4.56 -4.29 -22.63
C LYS A 93 3.48 -4.96 -23.49
N PHE A 94 2.20 -4.84 -23.10
CA PHE A 94 1.09 -5.49 -23.80
C PHE A 94 0.57 -4.68 -24.99
N ASN A 95 1.06 -3.45 -25.19
CA ASN A 95 0.62 -2.55 -26.26
C ASN A 95 -0.91 -2.43 -26.34
N ASP A 96 -1.56 -2.32 -25.18
CA ASP A 96 -3.01 -2.29 -25.04
C ASP A 96 -3.45 -1.02 -24.31
N PRO A 97 -3.85 0.04 -25.04
CA PRO A 97 -4.29 1.29 -24.44
C PRO A 97 -5.47 1.11 -23.48
N GLY A 98 -6.32 0.10 -23.68
CA GLY A 98 -7.46 -0.18 -22.80
C GLY A 98 -7.02 -0.51 -21.37
N VAL A 99 -5.91 -1.22 -21.21
CA VAL A 99 -5.33 -1.53 -19.89
C VAL A 99 -4.85 -0.25 -19.19
N LEU A 100 -4.22 0.66 -19.92
CA LEU A 100 -3.76 1.93 -19.36
C LEU A 100 -4.93 2.85 -18.97
N LEU A 101 -5.96 2.92 -19.82
CA LEU A 101 -7.18 3.69 -19.54
C LEU A 101 -7.89 3.19 -18.28
N VAL A 102 -7.92 1.88 -18.03
CA VAL A 102 -8.44 1.33 -16.76
C VAL A 102 -7.63 1.85 -15.57
N GLY A 103 -6.30 1.90 -15.70
CA GLY A 103 -5.43 2.52 -14.70
C GLY A 103 -5.82 3.96 -14.40
N GLY A 104 -6.06 4.77 -15.44
CA GLY A 104 -6.51 6.15 -15.30
C GLY A 104 -7.86 6.28 -14.60
N VAL A 105 -8.85 5.47 -14.98
CA VAL A 105 -10.16 5.45 -14.32
C VAL A 105 -10.02 5.12 -12.83
N PHE A 106 -9.21 4.11 -12.48
CA PHE A 106 -8.98 3.74 -11.09
C PHE A 106 -8.14 4.77 -10.32
N GLY A 107 -7.29 5.54 -11.01
CA GLY A 107 -6.65 6.71 -10.44
C GLY A 107 -7.65 7.76 -9.96
N VAL A 108 -8.66 8.05 -10.78
CA VAL A 108 -9.77 8.95 -10.41
C VAL A 108 -10.61 8.36 -9.28
N ILE A 109 -10.98 7.08 -9.36
CA ILE A 109 -11.75 6.40 -8.29
C ILE A 109 -11.02 6.51 -6.96
N GLY A 110 -9.72 6.19 -6.92
CA GLY A 110 -8.94 6.29 -5.70
C GLY A 110 -8.86 7.70 -5.14
N TYR A 111 -8.70 8.71 -6.00
CA TYR A 111 -8.73 10.12 -5.59
C TYR A 111 -10.07 10.51 -4.96
N LEU A 112 -11.18 10.08 -5.58
CA LEU A 112 -12.53 10.33 -5.08
C LEU A 112 -12.81 9.62 -3.75
N LEU A 113 -12.36 8.36 -3.61
CA LEU A 113 -12.46 7.62 -2.35
C LEU A 113 -11.73 8.38 -1.23
N ASN A 114 -10.49 8.80 -1.49
CA ASN A 114 -9.69 9.53 -0.49
C ASN A 114 -10.37 10.85 -0.09
N ALA A 115 -10.84 11.62 -1.08
CA ALA A 115 -11.57 12.85 -0.83
C ALA A 115 -12.85 12.63 0.00
N PHE A 116 -13.57 11.52 -0.24
CA PHE A 116 -14.76 11.16 0.51
C PHE A 116 -14.44 10.84 1.97
N TRP A 117 -13.44 9.99 2.24
CA TRP A 117 -13.03 9.64 3.60
C TRP A 117 -12.52 10.85 4.39
N VAL A 118 -11.78 11.75 3.74
CA VAL A 118 -11.34 13.02 4.32
C VAL A 118 -12.53 13.91 4.65
N GLY A 119 -13.52 14.03 3.75
CA GLY A 119 -14.75 14.78 4.00
C GLY A 119 -15.58 14.25 5.17
N MET A 120 -15.50 12.95 5.43
CA MET A 120 -16.11 12.30 6.61
C MET A 120 -15.30 12.48 7.90
N SER A 121 -14.08 13.04 7.83
CA SER A 121 -13.16 13.15 8.96
C SER A 121 -12.90 11.81 9.66
N LEU A 122 -12.77 10.72 8.87
CA LEU A 122 -12.49 9.40 9.42
C LEU A 122 -11.11 9.39 10.12
N LYS A 123 -11.08 8.86 11.34
CA LYS A 123 -9.83 8.68 12.12
C LYS A 123 -9.06 7.46 11.64
N THR A 124 -8.49 7.55 10.44
CA THR A 124 -7.74 6.47 9.79
C THR A 124 -6.75 7.05 8.77
N ASP A 125 -5.92 6.19 8.19
CA ASP A 125 -5.16 6.55 6.99
C ASP A 125 -6.09 6.43 5.77
N THR A 126 -6.62 7.57 5.30
CA THR A 126 -7.60 7.61 4.22
C THR A 126 -6.99 7.20 2.87
N VAL A 127 -5.69 7.39 2.68
CA VAL A 127 -4.97 6.98 1.46
C VAL A 127 -4.88 5.46 1.41
N ALA A 128 -4.41 4.83 2.49
CA ALA A 128 -4.30 3.39 2.59
C ALA A 128 -5.67 2.71 2.52
N LEU A 129 -6.69 3.28 3.17
CA LEU A 129 -8.07 2.81 3.05
C LEU A 129 -8.56 2.87 1.59
N SER A 130 -8.27 3.96 0.88
CA SER A 130 -8.64 4.11 -0.54
C SER A 130 -7.96 3.09 -1.44
N VAL A 131 -6.67 2.78 -1.19
CA VAL A 131 -5.95 1.72 -1.91
C VAL A 131 -6.66 0.37 -1.72
N ALA A 132 -6.95 0.00 -0.47
CA ALA A 132 -7.59 -1.27 -0.15
C ALA A 132 -8.99 -1.39 -0.79
N VAL A 133 -9.82 -0.36 -0.64
CA VAL A 133 -11.19 -0.33 -1.22
C VAL A 133 -11.13 -0.34 -2.75
N SER A 134 -10.23 0.43 -3.36
CA SER A 134 -10.05 0.45 -4.82
C SER A 134 -9.67 -0.93 -5.36
N ALA A 135 -8.75 -1.65 -4.69
CA ALA A 135 -8.37 -3.01 -5.08
C ALA A 135 -9.51 -4.05 -4.90
N ILE A 136 -10.35 -3.88 -3.87
CA ILE A 136 -11.58 -4.68 -3.68
C ILE A 136 -12.56 -4.43 -4.83
N ILE A 137 -12.78 -3.17 -5.21
CA ILE A 137 -13.63 -2.81 -6.35
C ILE A 137 -13.09 -3.44 -7.64
N ALA A 138 -11.79 -3.31 -7.91
CA ALA A 138 -11.16 -3.90 -9.09
C ALA A 138 -11.35 -5.42 -9.14
N ARG A 139 -11.20 -6.11 -8.00
CA ARG A 139 -11.44 -7.56 -7.92
C ARG A 139 -12.90 -7.91 -8.24
N ALA A 140 -13.85 -7.22 -7.63
CA ALA A 140 -15.26 -7.48 -7.82
C ALA A 140 -15.67 -7.25 -9.29
N VAL A 141 -15.24 -6.13 -9.88
CA VAL A 141 -15.62 -5.72 -11.23
C VAL A 141 -14.94 -6.57 -12.30
N PHE A 142 -13.64 -6.85 -12.18
CA PHE A 142 -12.89 -7.55 -13.24
C PHE A 142 -12.81 -9.05 -13.03
N LEU A 143 -12.77 -9.53 -11.79
CA LEU A 143 -12.47 -10.93 -11.49
C LEU A 143 -13.66 -11.70 -10.88
N GLY A 144 -14.78 -11.01 -10.63
CA GLY A 144 -16.01 -11.61 -10.12
C GLY A 144 -15.82 -12.30 -8.76
N ASP A 145 -14.92 -11.78 -7.93
CA ASP A 145 -14.52 -12.42 -6.67
C ASP A 145 -14.60 -11.42 -5.50
N GLY A 146 -14.85 -11.94 -4.30
CA GLY A 146 -15.05 -11.13 -3.10
C GLY A 146 -13.73 -10.64 -2.47
N PRO A 147 -13.80 -9.76 -1.45
CA PRO A 147 -12.62 -9.20 -0.78
C PRO A 147 -11.69 -10.27 -0.18
N PHE A 148 -12.24 -11.43 0.19
CA PHE A 148 -11.46 -12.54 0.76
C PHE A 148 -11.03 -13.58 -0.28
N GLY A 149 -11.46 -13.46 -1.53
CA GLY A 149 -11.18 -14.45 -2.55
C GLY A 149 -11.79 -15.83 -2.27
N SER A 150 -11.40 -16.80 -3.08
CA SER A 150 -12.00 -18.14 -3.09
C SER A 150 -11.07 -19.20 -2.50
N LEU A 151 -11.56 -19.93 -1.47
CA LEU A 151 -10.81 -21.06 -0.90
C LEU A 151 -10.94 -22.33 -1.74
N PRO A 152 -9.84 -23.06 -1.97
CA PRO A 152 -9.87 -24.45 -2.44
C PRO A 152 -10.68 -25.34 -1.49
N ALA A 153 -11.26 -26.43 -2.02
CA ALA A 153 -12.08 -27.37 -1.24
C ALA A 153 -11.33 -27.92 -0.01
N GLU A 154 -10.07 -28.32 -0.20
CA GLU A 154 -9.15 -28.77 0.86
C GLU A 154 -8.99 -27.77 2.02
N MET A 155 -9.06 -26.46 1.74
CA MET A 155 -8.96 -25.43 2.79
C MET A 155 -10.33 -25.18 3.43
N LYS A 156 -11.43 -25.34 2.69
CA LYS A 156 -12.79 -25.26 3.26
C LYS A 156 -13.04 -26.36 4.29
N GLU A 157 -12.51 -27.57 4.06
CA GLU A 157 -12.62 -28.69 5.01
C GLU A 157 -11.95 -28.42 6.36
N LYS A 158 -10.96 -27.54 6.40
CA LYS A 158 -10.29 -27.08 7.63
C LYS A 158 -11.09 -26.02 8.40
N GLY A 159 -12.32 -25.73 7.97
CA GLY A 159 -13.19 -24.74 8.59
C GLY A 159 -12.60 -23.33 8.58
N PHE A 160 -12.85 -22.56 9.65
CA PHE A 160 -12.40 -21.16 9.75
C PHE A 160 -10.87 -21.00 9.61
N GLY A 161 -10.09 -21.96 10.13
CA GLY A 161 -8.64 -21.92 10.09
C GLY A 161 -8.04 -22.08 8.69
N GLY A 162 -8.78 -22.66 7.74
CA GLY A 162 -8.31 -22.91 6.38
C GLY A 162 -7.86 -21.66 5.63
N ARG A 163 -8.48 -20.51 5.91
CA ARG A 163 -8.09 -19.21 5.32
C ARG A 163 -6.69 -18.75 5.73
N PHE A 164 -6.23 -19.18 6.89
CA PHE A 164 -4.97 -18.72 7.49
C PHE A 164 -3.83 -19.73 7.34
N VAL A 165 -4.08 -20.82 6.59
CA VAL A 165 -3.05 -21.78 6.19
C VAL A 165 -2.21 -21.18 5.06
N ILE A 166 -0.90 -21.38 5.14
CA ILE A 166 0.04 -20.98 4.10
C ILE A 166 0.45 -22.21 3.32
N THR A 167 0.45 -22.10 1.99
CA THR A 167 0.96 -23.11 1.07
C THR A 167 1.92 -22.48 0.08
N GLU A 168 2.73 -23.29 -0.62
CA GLU A 168 3.72 -22.80 -1.59
C GLU A 168 3.09 -21.96 -2.73
N GLY A 169 1.81 -22.17 -3.07
CA GLY A 169 1.07 -21.36 -4.05
C GLY A 169 0.21 -20.23 -3.48
N HIS A 170 0.04 -20.15 -2.16
CA HIS A 170 -0.83 -19.18 -1.49
C HIS A 170 -0.10 -18.47 -0.34
N CYS A 171 0.93 -17.72 -0.72
CA CYS A 171 1.74 -16.94 0.19
C CYS A 171 2.10 -15.60 -0.46
N TRP A 172 1.95 -14.50 0.28
CA TRP A 172 2.35 -13.17 -0.20
C TRP A 172 3.88 -13.00 -0.17
N LEU A 173 4.50 -13.18 1.01
CA LEU A 173 5.94 -13.04 1.20
C LEU A 173 6.50 -14.28 1.91
N PRO A 174 7.01 -15.29 1.17
CA PRO A 174 7.52 -16.53 1.76
C PRO A 174 8.62 -16.33 2.83
N TRP A 175 9.38 -15.24 2.74
CA TRP A 175 10.45 -14.87 3.68
C TRP A 175 10.00 -13.95 4.83
N GLN A 176 8.73 -13.50 4.82
CA GLN A 176 8.17 -12.54 5.79
C GLN A 176 6.75 -12.95 6.19
N LYS A 177 6.59 -14.20 6.65
CA LYS A 177 5.29 -14.78 7.05
C LYS A 177 5.29 -15.45 8.42
N ASP A 178 6.47 -15.85 8.90
CA ASP A 178 6.62 -16.65 10.10
C ASP A 178 6.61 -15.74 11.32
N PHE A 179 5.92 -16.16 12.39
CA PHE A 179 5.64 -15.30 13.54
C PHE A 179 6.91 -14.69 14.16
N GLY A 180 7.95 -15.50 14.38
CA GLY A 180 9.22 -15.00 14.93
C GLY A 180 9.88 -13.95 14.04
N GLN A 181 9.88 -14.17 12.72
CA GLN A 181 10.40 -13.22 11.74
C GLN A 181 9.61 -11.91 11.74
N LEU A 182 8.27 -11.99 11.79
CA LEU A 182 7.39 -10.82 11.84
C LEU A 182 7.60 -10.00 13.12
N VAL A 183 7.75 -10.65 14.27
CA VAL A 183 8.02 -9.96 15.55
C VAL A 183 9.38 -9.26 15.51
N VAL A 184 10.43 -9.93 15.03
CA VAL A 184 11.77 -9.33 14.95
C VAL A 184 11.82 -8.16 13.97
N LEU A 185 11.25 -8.33 12.78
CA LEU A 185 11.16 -7.25 11.78
C LEU A 185 10.30 -6.09 12.31
N GLY A 186 9.13 -6.41 12.88
CA GLY A 186 8.21 -5.44 13.46
C GLY A 186 8.87 -4.60 14.55
N LEU A 187 9.54 -5.26 15.51
CA LEU A 187 10.25 -4.58 16.58
C LEU A 187 11.41 -3.74 16.04
N GLY A 188 12.28 -4.32 15.21
CA GLY A 188 13.48 -3.65 14.70
C GLY A 188 13.17 -2.43 13.85
N PHE A 189 12.33 -2.60 12.81
CA PHE A 189 11.91 -1.49 11.96
C PHE A 189 11.01 -0.51 12.71
N GLY A 190 10.22 -0.98 13.68
CA GLY A 190 9.36 -0.11 14.50
C GLY A 190 10.16 0.82 15.42
N LEU A 191 11.18 0.31 16.11
CA LEU A 191 12.08 1.12 16.93
C LEU A 191 12.85 2.13 16.07
N ALA A 192 13.38 1.70 14.92
CA ALA A 192 14.09 2.57 13.98
C ALA A 192 13.18 3.69 13.44
N ALA A 193 11.94 3.35 13.06
CA ALA A 193 10.95 4.33 12.62
C ALA A 193 10.57 5.29 13.75
N GLY A 194 10.42 4.78 14.97
CA GLY A 194 10.07 5.56 16.15
C GLY A 194 11.11 6.62 16.47
N ILE A 195 12.40 6.26 16.48
CA ILE A 195 13.46 7.26 16.74
C ILE A 195 13.55 8.30 15.62
N LEU A 196 13.36 7.91 14.35
CA LEU A 196 13.31 8.87 13.25
C LEU A 196 12.19 9.89 13.44
N ALA A 197 10.98 9.44 13.79
CA ALA A 197 9.85 10.32 14.01
C ALA A 197 10.07 11.29 15.17
N VAL A 198 10.55 10.79 16.32
CA VAL A 198 10.81 11.61 17.51
C VAL A 198 11.95 12.62 17.26
N ALA A 199 13.03 12.19 16.61
CA ALA A 199 14.20 13.05 16.40
C ALA A 199 14.00 14.12 15.32
N THR A 200 13.23 13.81 14.27
CA THR A 200 13.05 14.70 13.11
C THR A 200 11.73 15.46 13.11
N GLY A 201 10.76 15.03 13.93
CA GLY A 201 9.38 15.51 13.87
C GLY A 201 8.63 15.11 12.59
N GLN A 202 9.16 14.18 11.79
CA GLN A 202 8.60 13.77 10.49
C GLN A 202 8.22 12.29 10.48
N PRO A 203 6.98 11.91 10.87
CA PRO A 203 6.56 10.52 10.92
C PRO A 203 6.62 9.79 9.57
N VAL A 204 6.39 10.51 8.47
CA VAL A 204 6.41 9.93 7.11
C VAL A 204 7.82 9.59 6.60
N LEU A 205 8.88 10.05 7.27
CA LEU A 205 10.26 9.78 6.83
C LEU A 205 10.55 8.28 6.77
N ALA A 206 10.20 7.55 7.83
CA ALA A 206 10.44 6.11 7.90
C ALA A 206 9.61 5.34 6.85
N PHE A 207 8.38 5.81 6.58
CA PHE A 207 7.56 5.28 5.47
C PHE A 207 8.24 5.50 4.12
N GLY A 208 8.75 6.71 3.85
CA GLY A 208 9.45 7.03 2.61
C GLY A 208 10.66 6.14 2.36
N ILE A 209 11.47 5.90 3.40
CA ILE A 209 12.63 4.99 3.34
C ILE A 209 12.17 3.57 3.01
N SER A 210 11.17 3.05 3.75
CA SER A 210 10.63 1.71 3.51
C SER A 210 10.03 1.54 2.13
N ALA A 211 9.24 2.50 1.65
CA ALA A 211 8.61 2.45 0.34
C ALA A 211 9.64 2.53 -0.79
N ALA A 212 10.62 3.45 -0.69
CA ALA A 212 11.70 3.55 -1.67
C ALA A 212 12.58 2.29 -1.72
N SER A 213 12.80 1.64 -0.58
CA SER A 213 13.60 0.41 -0.49
C SER A 213 13.01 -0.76 -1.28
N LEU A 214 11.73 -0.74 -1.63
CA LEU A 214 11.10 -1.78 -2.44
C LEU A 214 11.69 -1.87 -3.85
N VAL A 215 12.50 -0.91 -4.28
CA VAL A 215 13.33 -1.04 -5.49
C VAL A 215 14.17 -2.32 -5.47
N PHE A 216 14.63 -2.76 -4.30
CA PHE A 216 15.39 -4.01 -4.17
C PHE A 216 14.52 -5.26 -4.33
N LEU A 217 13.23 -5.16 -4.02
CA LEU A 217 12.26 -6.25 -4.23
C LEU A 217 12.01 -6.52 -5.72
N GLU A 218 12.10 -5.49 -6.58
CA GLU A 218 12.02 -5.64 -8.04
C GLU A 218 13.16 -6.48 -8.61
N PHE A 219 14.33 -6.48 -7.95
CA PHE A 219 15.50 -7.25 -8.40
C PHE A 219 15.54 -8.68 -7.88
N GLY A 220 14.72 -9.04 -6.87
CA GLY A 220 14.65 -10.41 -6.40
C GLY A 220 13.88 -10.62 -5.10
N PRO A 221 13.52 -11.88 -4.82
CA PRO A 221 12.84 -12.25 -3.59
C PRO A 221 13.75 -12.09 -2.36
N GLY A 222 13.15 -12.00 -1.17
CA GLY A 222 13.87 -11.93 0.10
C GLY A 222 13.97 -10.53 0.70
N TRP A 223 13.65 -9.48 -0.05
CA TRP A 223 13.63 -8.12 0.48
C TRP A 223 12.40 -7.88 1.38
N PRO A 224 12.56 -7.31 2.59
CA PRO A 224 11.44 -7.12 3.50
C PRO A 224 10.54 -5.95 3.04
N VAL A 225 9.23 -6.15 3.12
CA VAL A 225 8.21 -5.12 2.88
C VAL A 225 7.83 -4.50 4.22
N THR A 226 8.24 -3.25 4.46
CA THR A 226 8.21 -2.68 5.83
C THR A 226 7.44 -1.38 5.99
N HIS A 227 6.88 -0.79 4.93
CA HIS A 227 6.21 0.52 5.03
C HIS A 227 4.94 0.49 5.90
N HIS A 228 4.27 -0.67 6.00
CA HIS A 228 3.16 -0.88 6.94
C HIS A 228 3.61 -1.19 8.38
N ILE A 229 4.91 -1.39 8.59
CA ILE A 229 5.54 -1.49 9.91
C ILE A 229 5.96 -0.09 10.33
N THR A 230 6.69 0.61 9.46
CA THR A 230 7.36 1.87 9.81
C THR A 230 6.42 3.06 9.92
N LEU A 231 5.38 3.17 9.09
CA LEU A 231 4.44 4.29 9.19
C LEU A 231 3.65 4.32 10.51
N PRO A 232 2.89 3.27 10.89
CA PRO A 232 2.16 3.29 12.16
C PRO A 232 3.09 3.33 13.37
N ALA A 233 4.28 2.72 13.30
CA ALA A 233 5.29 2.83 14.35
C ALA A 233 5.76 4.27 14.56
N ALA A 234 6.13 4.96 13.47
CA ALA A 234 6.53 6.37 13.51
C ALA A 234 5.41 7.26 14.03
N LEU A 235 4.16 7.02 13.63
CA LEU A 235 3.00 7.77 14.10
C LEU A 235 2.75 7.55 15.61
N ALA A 236 2.80 6.30 16.08
CA ALA A 236 2.63 5.98 17.50
C ALA A 236 3.73 6.61 18.36
N ALA A 237 4.98 6.55 17.90
CA ALA A 237 6.11 7.18 18.57
C ALA A 237 5.98 8.71 18.59
N ALA A 238 5.51 9.33 17.51
CA ALA A 238 5.27 10.78 17.46
C ALA A 238 4.13 11.21 18.39
N ALA A 239 3.03 10.44 18.46
CA ALA A 239 1.91 10.73 19.36
C ALA A 239 2.31 10.65 20.85
N THR A 240 3.16 9.68 21.19
CA THR A 240 3.52 9.38 22.59
C THR A 240 4.90 9.89 23.02
N GLN A 241 5.68 10.41 22.07
CA GLN A 241 7.11 10.73 22.25
C GLN A 241 7.93 9.54 22.78
N SER A 242 7.55 8.31 22.42
CA SER A 242 8.17 7.08 22.92
C SER A 242 8.62 6.15 21.78
N VAL A 243 9.92 5.90 21.69
CA VAL A 243 10.50 4.94 20.74
C VAL A 243 9.97 3.52 21.01
N ILE A 244 9.71 3.18 22.27
CA ILE A 244 9.14 1.88 22.66
C ILE A 244 7.76 1.69 22.02
N MET A 245 6.94 2.74 21.99
CA MET A 245 5.64 2.69 21.29
C MET A 245 5.79 2.50 19.78
N GLY A 246 6.87 3.01 19.19
CA GLY A 246 7.25 2.68 17.82
C GLY A 246 7.54 1.18 17.64
N GLY A 247 8.29 0.56 18.55
CA GLY A 247 8.51 -0.88 18.56
C GLY A 247 7.22 -1.70 18.68
N VAL A 248 6.32 -1.31 19.59
CA VAL A 248 5.01 -1.96 19.78
C VAL A 248 4.16 -1.88 18.51
N PHE A 249 3.98 -0.68 17.96
CA PHE A 249 3.18 -0.50 16.75
C PHE A 249 3.85 -1.04 15.48
N GLY A 250 5.16 -1.20 15.48
CA GLY A 250 5.87 -1.93 14.44
C GLY A 250 5.52 -3.42 14.44
N ILE A 251 5.48 -4.06 15.62
CA ILE A 251 5.00 -5.45 15.74
C ILE A 251 3.53 -5.54 15.28
N VAL A 252 2.67 -4.62 15.73
CA VAL A 252 1.27 -4.56 15.28
C VAL A 252 1.16 -4.45 13.77
N GLY A 253 1.92 -3.53 13.16
CA GLY A 253 1.99 -3.38 11.71
C GLY A 253 2.36 -4.69 11.01
N ALA A 254 3.47 -5.33 11.44
CA ALA A 254 3.95 -6.57 10.83
C ALA A 254 2.91 -7.71 10.91
N LEU A 255 2.28 -7.89 12.07
CA LEU A 255 1.26 -8.93 12.26
C LEU A 255 -0.01 -8.64 11.47
N LEU A 256 -0.44 -7.38 11.39
CA LEU A 256 -1.59 -6.98 10.56
C LEU A 256 -1.32 -7.17 9.07
N GLY A 257 -0.10 -6.88 8.61
CA GLY A 257 0.32 -7.12 7.23
C GLY A 257 0.13 -8.58 6.85
N GLU A 258 0.63 -9.51 7.67
CA GLU A 258 0.46 -10.94 7.44
C GLU A 258 -1.01 -11.40 7.60
N PHE A 259 -1.73 -10.85 8.57
CA PHE A 259 -3.15 -11.14 8.75
C PHE A 259 -3.96 -10.81 7.48
N PHE A 260 -3.78 -9.61 6.93
CA PHE A 260 -4.47 -9.21 5.70
C PHE A 260 -3.94 -9.93 4.46
N ALA A 261 -2.69 -10.38 4.46
CA ALA A 261 -2.17 -11.23 3.39
C ALA A 261 -2.96 -12.55 3.33
N ARG A 262 -3.14 -13.21 4.47
CA ARG A 262 -3.93 -14.44 4.57
C ARG A 262 -5.42 -14.20 4.29
N LEU A 263 -5.97 -13.11 4.81
CA LEU A 263 -7.39 -12.81 4.71
C LEU A 263 -7.82 -12.41 3.29
N CYS A 264 -7.06 -11.53 2.62
CA CYS A 264 -7.49 -10.86 1.39
C CYS A 264 -6.65 -11.23 0.16
N TYR A 265 -5.36 -11.54 0.32
CA TYR A 265 -4.42 -11.67 -0.80
C TYR A 265 -4.17 -13.13 -1.22
N ASN A 266 -3.82 -14.02 -0.28
CA ASN A 266 -3.27 -15.36 -0.58
C ASN A 266 -4.18 -16.17 -1.52
N TYR A 267 -5.48 -16.14 -1.26
CA TYR A 267 -6.52 -16.83 -2.03
C TYR A 267 -7.35 -15.89 -2.92
N GLY A 268 -6.92 -14.63 -3.06
CA GLY A 268 -7.48 -13.70 -4.02
C GLY A 268 -6.87 -13.87 -5.41
N LYS A 269 -7.48 -13.25 -6.43
CA LYS A 269 -6.98 -13.27 -7.82
C LYS A 269 -6.24 -11.99 -8.24
N ASN A 270 -6.28 -10.95 -7.41
CA ASN A 270 -5.48 -9.72 -7.59
C ASN A 270 -4.82 -9.26 -6.30
N HIS A 271 -3.96 -8.25 -6.43
CA HIS A 271 -3.23 -7.61 -5.34
C HIS A 271 -4.13 -6.68 -4.50
N ILE A 272 -5.00 -7.24 -3.67
CA ILE A 272 -5.52 -6.45 -2.53
C ILE A 272 -4.36 -6.32 -1.55
N ASP A 273 -3.81 -5.11 -1.48
CA ASP A 273 -2.56 -4.81 -0.82
C ASP A 273 -2.63 -5.03 0.70
N PRO A 274 -1.94 -6.06 1.25
CA PRO A 274 -1.92 -6.30 2.69
C PRO A 274 -1.35 -5.12 3.50
N PRO A 275 -0.28 -4.43 3.06
CA PRO A 275 0.23 -3.22 3.70
C PRO A 275 -0.81 -2.11 3.83
N ALA A 276 -1.57 -1.79 2.79
CA ALA A 276 -2.59 -0.75 2.83
C ALA A 276 -3.69 -1.07 3.85
N CYS A 277 -4.14 -2.33 3.90
CA CYS A 277 -5.11 -2.77 4.92
C CYS A 277 -4.53 -2.63 6.34
N ALA A 278 -3.26 -3.02 6.53
CA ALA A 278 -2.56 -2.93 7.79
C ALA A 278 -2.35 -1.48 8.25
N ILE A 279 -1.92 -0.58 7.35
CA ILE A 279 -1.76 0.86 7.63
C ILE A 279 -3.09 1.47 8.03
N ALA A 280 -4.16 1.24 7.27
CA ALA A 280 -5.48 1.79 7.59
C ALA A 280 -5.92 1.40 9.01
N LEU A 281 -5.81 0.12 9.37
CA LEU A 281 -6.20 -0.34 10.70
C LEU A 281 -5.23 0.13 11.80
N ALA A 282 -3.92 -0.02 11.61
CA ALA A 282 -2.93 0.36 12.62
C ALA A 282 -2.96 1.87 12.91
N THR A 283 -3.08 2.71 11.88
CA THR A 283 -3.24 4.16 12.04
C THR A 283 -4.55 4.50 12.75
N THR A 284 -5.65 3.78 12.47
CA THR A 284 -6.91 3.95 13.22
C THR A 284 -6.71 3.69 14.71
N LEU A 285 -5.98 2.63 15.06
CA LEU A 285 -5.67 2.33 16.46
C LEU A 285 -4.83 3.43 17.11
N VAL A 286 -3.83 3.97 16.41
CA VAL A 286 -3.04 5.10 16.92
C VAL A 286 -3.96 6.32 17.16
N LEU A 287 -4.72 6.75 16.16
CA LEU A 287 -5.54 7.97 16.23
C LEU A 287 -6.71 7.90 17.22
N LEU A 288 -7.11 6.71 17.64
CA LEU A 288 -8.19 6.51 18.61
C LEU A 288 -7.70 6.34 20.04
N PHE A 289 -6.49 5.81 20.25
CA PHE A 289 -6.04 5.33 21.56
C PHE A 289 -4.73 5.93 22.07
N LEU A 290 -3.98 6.66 21.25
CA LEU A 290 -2.74 7.35 21.63
C LEU A 290 -2.87 8.86 21.43
#